data_AF-A0A9E3LU94-F1
#
_entry.id   AF-A0A9E3LU94-F1
#
_cell.length_a   1.000
_cell.length_b   1.000
_cell.length_c   1.000
_cell.angle_alpha   90.00
_cell.angle_beta   90.00
_cell.angle_gamma   90.00
#
_symmetry.space_group_name_H-M   'P 1'
#
loop_
_entity.id
_entity.type
_entity.pdbx_description
1 polymer ?
#
loop_
_entity_poly.entity_id
_entity_poly.type
_entity_poly.pdbx_seq_one_letter_code
_entity_poly.pdbx_strand_id
1 'polypeptide(L)'
;MKWTLEVVNNRLKAGKIGVAVRQRGDRLSLRATLPPKPASNKEHWHQQDISLGIYANVAGLQAAEAEAKLLGGRIASGEFNWSQYLEGGDCKDKGYRVSSCGY
;
A
#
# COMPACT_ATOMS: atom_id res chain seq x y z
N MET A 1 -1.47 21.60 14.82
CA MET A 1 -1.23 21.06 13.47
C MET A 1 -2.44 20.22 13.06
N LYS A 2 -3.12 20.49 11.94
CA LYS A 2 -4.23 19.65 11.46
C LYS A 2 -3.68 18.52 10.58
N TRP A 3 -3.95 17.27 10.96
CA TRP A 3 -3.61 16.08 10.16
C TRP A 3 -4.87 15.61 9.45
N THR A 4 -4.94 15.87 8.16
CA THR A 4 -6.00 15.38 7.28
C THR A 4 -5.38 14.71 6.07
N LEU A 5 -6.12 13.81 5.45
CA LEU A 5 -5.67 13.07 4.27
C LEU A 5 -5.29 14.01 3.11
N GLU A 6 -6.01 15.12 2.97
CA GLU A 6 -5.71 16.16 1.97
C GLU A 6 -4.39 16.88 2.26
N VAL A 7 -4.14 17.25 3.52
CA VAL A 7 -2.88 17.89 3.93
C VAL A 7 -1.70 16.97 3.68
N VAL A 8 -1.82 15.69 4.03
CA VAL A 8 -0.79 14.67 3.76
C VAL A 8 -0.53 14.54 2.26
N ASN A 9 -1.58 14.41 1.45
CA ASN A 9 -1.44 14.31 0.00
C ASN A 9 -0.83 15.57 -0.63
N ASN A 10 -1.15 16.76 -0.13
CA ASN A 10 -0.54 18.01 -0.58
C ASN A 10 0.96 18.05 -0.25
N ARG A 11 1.38 17.56 0.92
CA ARG A 11 2.81 17.45 1.27
C ARG A 11 3.55 16.46 0.38
N LEU A 12 2.94 15.32 0.08
CA LEU A 12 3.54 14.33 -0.83
C LEU A 12 3.69 14.89 -2.26
N LYS A 13 2.68 15.62 -2.75
CA LYS A 13 2.75 16.34 -4.03
C LYS A 13 3.84 17.42 -4.03
N ALA A 14 3.99 18.17 -2.94
CA ALA A 14 5.06 19.17 -2.81
C ALA A 14 6.46 18.53 -2.88
N GLY A 15 6.61 17.31 -2.36
CA GLY A 15 7.82 16.50 -2.50
C GLY A 15 7.99 15.81 -3.86
N LYS A 16 7.09 16.02 -4.83
CA LYS A 16 7.04 15.32 -6.13
C LYS A 16 7.03 13.79 -6.00
N ILE A 17 6.44 13.29 -4.91
CA ILE A 17 6.34 11.86 -4.63
C ILE A 17 5.14 11.31 -5.40
N GLY A 18 5.37 10.33 -6.27
CA GLY A 18 4.33 9.64 -7.06
C GLY A 18 3.42 8.70 -6.26
N VAL A 19 3.25 8.95 -4.96
CA VAL A 19 2.50 8.12 -4.01
C VAL A 19 1.42 8.99 -3.35
N ALA A 20 0.20 8.48 -3.25
CA ALA A 20 -0.91 9.13 -2.58
C ALA A 20 -1.47 8.25 -1.45
N VAL A 21 -1.88 8.86 -0.35
CA VAL A 21 -2.58 8.18 0.75
C VAL A 21 -4.07 8.17 0.47
N ARG A 22 -4.70 7.01 0.62
CA ARG A 22 -6.14 6.78 0.47
C ARG A 22 -6.67 6.16 1.76
N GLN A 23 -7.84 6.61 2.18
CA GLN A 23 -8.57 5.98 3.26
C GLN A 23 -9.64 5.07 2.66
N ARG A 24 -9.69 3.81 3.13
CA ARG A 24 -10.76 2.87 2.83
C ARG A 24 -11.40 2.45 4.15
N GLY A 25 -12.58 3.00 4.44
CA GLY A 25 -13.22 2.84 5.75
C GLY A 25 -12.33 3.42 6.85
N ASP A 26 -12.01 2.60 7.85
CA ASP A 26 -11.14 2.98 8.96
C ASP A 26 -9.65 2.76 8.69
N ARG A 27 -9.26 2.24 7.52
CA ARG A 27 -7.87 1.87 7.21
C ARG A 27 -7.24 2.78 6.16
N LEU A 28 -5.93 2.92 6.24
CA LEU A 28 -5.10 3.67 5.28
C LEU A 28 -4.40 2.72 4.30
N SER A 29 -4.39 3.14 3.04
CA SER A 29 -3.72 2.49 1.92
C SER A 29 -2.89 3.50 1.14
N LEU A 30 -1.76 3.07 0.59
CA LEU A 30 -0.96 3.86 -0.34
C LEU A 30 -1.33 3.50 -1.77
N ARG A 31 -1.54 4.49 -2.62
CA ARG A 31 -1.73 4.33 -4.06
C ARG A 31 -0.52 4.87 -4.79
N ALA A 32 0.11 4.02 -5.61
CA ALA A 32 1.27 4.40 -6.41
C ALA A 32 1.24 3.65 -7.75
N THR A 33 1.96 4.16 -8.75
CA THR A 33 2.26 3.40 -9.96
C THR A 33 3.41 2.46 -9.66
N LEU A 34 3.13 1.16 -9.67
CA LEU A 34 4.09 0.13 -9.28
C LEU A 34 4.28 -0.86 -10.44
N PRO A 35 5.45 -1.52 -10.52
CA PRO A 35 5.64 -2.63 -11.44
C PRO A 35 4.61 -3.73 -11.13
N PRO A 36 4.25 -4.53 -12.14
CA PRO A 36 3.31 -5.63 -11.94
C PRO A 36 3.81 -6.59 -10.85
N LYS A 37 2.86 -7.17 -10.10
CA LYS A 37 3.18 -8.20 -9.11
C LYS A 37 3.74 -9.42 -9.83
N PRO A 38 4.77 -10.08 -9.30
CA PRO A 38 5.39 -11.25 -9.95
C PRO A 38 4.41 -12.41 -10.17
N ALA A 39 3.35 -12.50 -9.37
CA ALA A 39 2.29 -13.50 -9.49
C ALA A 39 1.06 -13.04 -10.31
N SER A 40 1.11 -11.89 -10.99
CA SER A 40 -0.03 -11.35 -11.74
C SER A 40 0.23 -11.38 -13.24
N ASN A 41 -0.77 -11.76 -14.05
CA ASN A 41 -0.77 -11.74 -15.52
C ASN A 41 -0.70 -10.34 -16.15
N LYS A 42 -0.19 -9.33 -15.44
CA LYS A 42 -0.10 -7.96 -15.94
C LYS A 42 1.32 -7.69 -16.39
N GLU A 43 1.50 -7.30 -17.64
CA GLU A 43 2.81 -7.03 -18.22
C GLU A 43 3.27 -5.57 -18.03
N HIS A 44 2.34 -4.67 -17.71
CA HIS A 44 2.61 -3.23 -17.63
C HIS A 44 2.51 -2.65 -16.21
N TRP A 45 3.26 -1.56 -16.01
CA TRP A 45 3.16 -0.71 -14.83
C TRP A 45 1.74 -0.19 -14.70
N HIS A 46 1.18 -0.29 -13.50
CA HIS A 46 -0.19 0.14 -13.26
C HIS A 46 -0.34 0.71 -11.86
N GLN A 47 -1.40 1.50 -11.68
CA GLN A 47 -1.76 2.01 -10.37
C GLN A 47 -2.22 0.86 -9.49
N GLN A 48 -1.52 0.66 -8.39
CA GLN A 48 -1.84 -0.33 -7.39
C GLN A 48 -2.08 0.34 -6.04
N ASP A 49 -2.88 -0.32 -5.20
CA ASP A 49 -2.98 0.05 -3.80
C ASP A 49 -2.31 -0.98 -2.89
N ILE A 50 -1.55 -0.47 -1.93
CA ILE A 50 -0.90 -1.23 -0.87
C ILE A 50 -1.60 -0.86 0.43
N SER A 51 -2.24 -1.85 1.05
CA SER A 51 -2.87 -1.68 2.36
C SER A 51 -1.81 -1.70 3.45
N LEU A 52 -1.71 -0.62 4.23
CA LEU A 52 -0.76 -0.55 5.35
C LEU A 52 -1.27 -1.27 6.59
N GLY A 53 -2.58 -1.56 6.66
CA GLY A 53 -3.22 -2.10 7.85
C GLY A 53 -3.31 -1.10 9.01
N ILE A 54 -2.94 0.16 8.79
CA ILE A 54 -2.95 1.21 9.82
C ILE A 54 -4.33 1.88 9.84
N TYR A 55 -4.80 2.27 11.04
CA TYR A 55 -6.04 3.03 11.20
C TYR A 55 -5.92 4.48 10.73
N ALA A 56 -7.02 5.07 10.26
CA ALA A 56 -7.11 6.47 9.84
C ALA A 56 -7.18 7.46 11.03
N ASN A 57 -6.25 7.32 11.97
CA ASN A 57 -6.05 8.26 13.07
C ASN A 57 -4.87 9.19 12.78
N VAL A 58 -4.66 10.21 13.63
CA VAL A 58 -3.59 11.19 13.45
C VAL A 58 -2.20 10.53 13.37
N ALA A 59 -1.91 9.60 14.27
CA ALA A 59 -0.65 8.86 14.28
C ALA A 59 -0.48 8.00 13.01
N GLY A 60 -1.57 7.42 12.52
CA GLY A 60 -1.60 6.61 11.31
C GLY A 60 -1.40 7.43 10.05
N LEU A 61 -1.93 8.65 10.00
CA LEU A 61 -1.65 9.61 8.93
C LEU A 61 -0.18 10.03 8.91
N GLN A 62 0.44 10.21 10.08
CA GLN A 62 1.88 10.48 10.19
C GLN A 62 2.72 9.30 9.70
N ALA A 63 2.38 8.09 10.14
CA ALA A 63 3.05 6.87 9.69
C ALA A 63 2.89 6.65 8.19
N ALA A 64 1.68 6.85 7.65
CA ALA A 64 1.40 6.75 6.22
C ALA A 64 2.16 7.80 5.39
N GLU A 65 2.32 9.03 5.90
CA GLU A 65 3.15 10.05 5.24
C GLU A 65 4.62 9.61 5.18
N ALA A 66 5.16 9.08 6.27
CA ALA A 66 6.55 8.60 6.33
C ALA A 66 6.76 7.42 5.38
N GLU A 67 5.85 6.44 5.40
CA GLU A 67 5.92 5.27 4.52
C GLU A 67 5.79 5.66 3.05
N ALA A 68 4.91 6.61 2.72
CA ALA A 68 4.78 7.12 1.36
C ALA A 68 6.08 7.76 0.83
N LYS A 69 6.82 8.47 1.69
CA LYS A 69 8.13 9.05 1.35
C LYS A 69 9.18 7.96 1.12
N LEU A 70 9.23 6.95 2.00
CA LEU A 70 10.16 5.82 1.86
C LEU A 70 9.86 5.03 0.58
N LEU A 71 8.59 4.70 0.34
CA LEU A 71 8.13 4.02 -0.87
C LEU A 71 8.48 4.83 -2.12
N GLY A 72 8.20 6.13 -2.12
CA GLY A 72 8.53 7.01 -3.24
C GLY A 72 10.03 7.05 -3.54
N GLY A 73 10.88 7.10 -2.50
CA GLY A 73 12.33 7.02 -2.65
C GLY A 73 12.77 5.70 -3.30
N ARG A 74 12.22 4.57 -2.84
CA ARG A 74 12.53 3.24 -3.41
C ARG A 74 12.12 3.10 -4.86
N ILE A 75 10.94 3.65 -5.23
CA ILE A 75 10.48 3.67 -6.63
C ILE A 75 11.44 4.51 -7.47
N ALA A 76 11.87 5.68 -6.98
CA ALA A 76 12.80 6.55 -7.69
C ALA A 76 14.19 5.93 -7.85
N SER A 77 14.68 5.17 -6.86
CA SER A 77 15.94 4.42 -6.95
C SER A 77 15.85 3.16 -7.82
N GLY A 78 14.65 2.71 -8.19
CA GLY A 78 14.44 1.45 -8.91
C GLY A 78 14.61 0.19 -8.04
N GLU A 79 14.72 0.35 -6.72
CA GLU A 79 14.93 -0.73 -5.75
C GLU A 79 13.61 -1.23 -5.14
N PHE A 80 12.48 -0.88 -5.74
CA PHE A 80 11.18 -1.32 -5.24
C PHE A 80 11.03 -2.84 -5.36
N ASN A 81 10.85 -3.50 -4.22
CA ASN A 81 10.66 -4.95 -4.13
C ASN A 81 9.31 -5.28 -3.47
N TRP A 82 8.48 -6.06 -4.18
CA TRP A 82 7.18 -6.50 -3.69
C TRP A 82 7.26 -7.40 -2.46
N SER A 83 8.33 -8.18 -2.28
CA SER A 83 8.47 -9.11 -1.15
C SER A 83 8.32 -8.42 0.20
N GLN A 84 8.75 -7.15 0.31
CA GLN A 84 8.63 -6.34 1.53
C GLN A 84 7.18 -6.01 1.91
N TYR A 85 6.25 -6.10 0.97
CA TYR A 85 4.83 -5.80 1.16
C TYR A 85 3.95 -7.06 1.05
N LEU A 86 4.53 -8.18 0.60
CA LEU A 86 3.85 -9.46 0.41
C LEU A 86 4.03 -10.44 1.58
N GLU A 87 4.74 -10.08 2.67
CA GLU A 87 4.91 -10.94 3.85
C GLU A 87 3.61 -11.24 4.64
N GLY A 88 2.43 -10.90 4.08
CA GLY A 88 1.11 -11.36 4.53
C GLY A 88 0.27 -12.04 3.44
N GLY A 89 0.85 -12.28 2.26
CA GLY A 89 0.19 -12.82 1.06
C GLY A 89 0.84 -14.08 0.49
N ASP A 90 1.69 -14.75 1.27
CA ASP A 90 1.98 -16.15 1.01
C ASP A 90 0.72 -16.95 1.34
N CYS A 91 0.36 -17.85 0.44
CA CYS A 91 -0.50 -18.98 0.71
C CYS A 91 0.15 -19.82 1.81
N LYS A 92 0.09 -19.37 3.06
CA LYS A 92 0.25 -20.28 4.17
C LYS A 92 -1.07 -21.03 4.23
N ASP A 93 -1.04 -22.26 3.72
CA ASP A 93 -1.78 -23.40 4.23
C ASP A 93 -1.96 -23.27 5.75
N LYS A 94 -2.96 -22.51 6.17
CA LYS A 94 -3.56 -22.70 7.48
C LYS A 94 -4.57 -23.78 7.21
N GLY A 95 -4.23 -25.00 7.63
CA GLY A 95 -5.09 -26.18 7.60
C GLY A 95 -6.44 -25.91 8.26
N TYR A 96 -7.33 -25.25 7.52
CA TYR A 96 -8.74 -25.16 7.80
C TYR A 96 -9.39 -26.16 6.86
N ARG A 97 -9.88 -27.25 7.45
CA ARG A 97 -10.62 -28.33 6.79
C ARG A 97 -11.55 -27.75 5.73
N VAL A 98 -11.34 -28.11 4.48
CA VAL A 98 -12.40 -28.04 3.47
C VAL A 98 -13.50 -28.98 3.93
N SER A 99 -14.50 -28.43 4.62
CA SER A 99 -15.76 -29.12 4.86
C SER A 99 -16.62 -28.92 3.62
N SER A 100 -16.83 -30.02 2.94
CA SER A 100 -17.86 -30.31 1.96
C SER A 100 -19.20 -29.66 2.28
N CYS A 101 -19.81 -29.02 1.28
CA CYS A 101 -21.26 -28.96 0.98
C CYS A 101 -21.39 -27.95 -0.19
N GLY A 102 -21.84 -28.31 -1.39
CA GLY A 102 -23.03 -29.11 -1.67
C GLY A 102 -24.24 -28.20 -1.55
N TYR A 103 -24.70 -27.66 -2.68
CA TYR A 103 -26.10 -27.56 -3.15
C TYR A 103 -26.10 -26.95 -4.55
#